data_AF-A0A2K8U9D3-F1
#
_entry.id   AF-A0A2K8U9D3-F1
#
_cell.length_a   1.000
_cell.length_b   1.000
_cell.length_c   1.000
_cell.angle_alpha   90.00
_cell.angle_beta   90.00
_cell.angle_gamma   90.00
#
_symmetry.space_group_name_H-M   'P 1'
#
loop_
_entity.id
_entity.type
_entity.pdbx_description
1 polymer ?
#
loop_
_entity_poly.entity_id
_entity_poly.type
_entity_poly.pdbx_seq_one_letter_code
_entity_poly.pdbx_strand_id
1 'polypeptide(L)' 'MNIQETIDKLTALPPEQQVEVRNFIEFLGARHSGQARARPFGPLRDDPFVGMWQDRKDMADSTAWVRDLRATEWGV' A
#
# COMPACT_ATOMS: atom_id res chain seq x y z
N MET A 1 -31.49 -7.97 15.77
CA MET A 1 -31.00 -9.22 15.16
C MET A 1 -29.86 -9.72 16.04
N ASN A 2 -30.01 -10.91 16.59
CA ASN A 2 -29.02 -11.53 17.47
C ASN A 2 -27.93 -12.23 16.63
N ILE A 3 -26.72 -12.41 17.19
CA ILE A 3 -25.63 -13.12 16.51
C ILE A 3 -26.04 -14.57 16.21
N GLN A 4 -26.80 -15.20 17.11
CA GLN A 4 -27.27 -16.57 16.94
C GLN A 4 -28.24 -16.70 15.75
N GLU A 5 -29.22 -15.80 15.65
CA GLU A 5 -30.16 -15.77 14.51
C GLU A 5 -29.45 -15.57 13.17
N THR A 6 -28.29 -14.91 13.18
CA THR A 6 -27.49 -14.67 11.98
C THR A 6 -26.71 -15.92 11.57
N ILE A 7 -26.18 -16.67 12.53
CA ILE A 7 -25.53 -17.96 12.30
C ILE A 7 -26.54 -18.97 11.75
N ASP A 8 -27.73 -19.04 12.34
CA ASP A 8 -28.78 -19.96 11.90
C ASP A 8 -29.19 -19.67 10.45
N LYS A 9 -29.37 -18.39 10.10
CA LYS A 9 -29.64 -17.95 8.72
C LYS A 9 -28.49 -18.27 7.77
N LEU A 10 -27.24 -18.11 8.19
CA LEU A 10 -26.06 -18.47 7.38
C LEU A 10 -26.03 -19.97 7.09
N THR A 11 -26.30 -20.82 8.09
CA THR A 11 -26.32 -22.28 7.90
C THR A 11 -27.49 -22.77 7.05
N ALA A 12 -28.58 -22.00 6.98
CA ALA A 12 -29.74 -22.30 6.14
C ALA A 12 -29.51 -21.97 4.65
N LEU A 13 -28.45 -21.23 4.31
CA LEU A 13 -28.12 -20.91 2.91
C LEU A 13 -27.51 -22.12 2.18
N PRO A 14 -27.74 -22.24 0.86
CA PRO A 14 -26.97 -23.09 -0.03
C PRO A 14 -25.45 -22.92 0.13
N PRO A 15 -24.65 -23.97 -0.09
CA PRO A 15 -23.19 -23.93 0.10
C PRO A 15 -22.49 -22.81 -0.68
N GLU A 16 -22.94 -22.51 -1.90
CA GLU A 16 -22.37 -21.44 -2.73
C GLU A 16 -22.51 -20.06 -2.07
N GLN A 17 -23.67 -19.79 -1.47
CA GLN A 17 -23.96 -18.51 -0.82
C GLN A 17 -23.24 -18.39 0.54
N GLN A 18 -22.97 -19.52 1.21
CA GLN A 18 -22.11 -19.52 2.40
C GLN A 18 -20.66 -19.12 2.07
N VAL A 19 -20.16 -19.53 0.89
CA VAL A 19 -18.83 -19.13 0.40
C VAL A 19 -18.80 -17.62 0.12
N GLU A 20 -19.84 -17.06 -0.49
CA GLU A 20 -19.94 -15.60 -0.70
C GLU A 20 -19.89 -14.83 0.61
N VAL A 21 -20.64 -15.26 1.63
CA VAL A 21 -20.63 -14.61 2.95
C VAL A 21 -19.25 -14.72 3.61
N ARG A 22 -18.58 -15.88 3.51
CA ARG A 22 -17.21 -16.06 4.01
C ARG A 22 -16.25 -15.08 3.34
N ASN A 23 -16.27 -15.00 2.01
CA ASN A 23 -15.42 -14.09 1.26
C ASN A 23 -15.68 -12.62 1.65
N PHE A 24 -16.93 -12.27 1.91
CA PHE A 24 -17.28 -10.92 2.35
C PHE A 24 -16.75 -10.61 3.76
N ILE A 25 -16.82 -11.57 4.70
CA ILE A 25 -16.24 -11.43 6.04
C ILE A 25 -14.71 -11.26 5.94
N GLU A 26 -14.04 -12.07 5.12
CA GLU A 26 -12.60 -11.97 4.89
C GLU A 26 -12.23 -10.60 4.31
N PHE A 27 -12.99 -10.12 3.32
CA PHE A 27 -12.84 -8.78 2.75
C PHE A 27 -12.99 -7.67 3.80
N LEU A 28 -14.03 -7.74 4.64
CA LEU A 28 -14.25 -6.76 5.72
C LEU A 28 -13.12 -6.79 6.75
N GLY A 29 -12.66 -7.99 7.13
CA GLY A 29 -11.50 -8.18 8.00
C GLY A 29 -10.26 -7.50 7.43
N ALA A 30 -9.93 -7.80 6.17
CA ALA A 30 -8.79 -7.21 5.46
C ALA A 30 -8.88 -5.68 5.37
N ARG A 31 -10.07 -5.14 5.07
CA ARG A 31 -10.32 -3.69 4.99
C ARG A 31 -10.09 -2.99 6.34
N HIS A 32 -10.51 -3.61 7.44
CA HIS A 32 -10.34 -3.03 8.77
C HIS A 32 -8.92 -3.24 9.31
N SER A 33 -8.23 -4.33 8.97
CA SER A 33 -6.81 -4.51 9.30
C SER A 33 -5.89 -3.61 8.48
N GLY A 34 -6.25 -3.32 7.21
CA GLY A 34 -5.55 -2.37 6.33
C GLY A 34 -5.75 -0.90 6.72
N GLN A 35 -6.74 -0.61 7.56
CA GLN A 35 -6.86 0.66 8.30
C GLN A 35 -5.96 0.66 9.55
N ALA A 36 -4.84 -0.08 9.55
CA ALA A 36 -3.74 0.26 10.41
C ALA A 36 -3.50 1.77 10.23
N ARG A 37 -3.86 2.54 11.27
CA ARG A 37 -3.73 4.00 11.31
C ARG A 37 -2.42 4.32 10.61
N ALA A 38 -2.49 4.97 9.44
CA ALA A 38 -1.30 5.50 8.82
C ALA A 38 -0.60 6.29 9.93
N ARG A 39 0.55 5.78 10.40
CA ARG A 39 1.30 6.51 11.40
C ARG A 39 1.48 7.89 10.79
N PRO A 40 1.18 8.99 11.51
CA PRO A 40 1.44 10.31 10.98
C PRO A 40 2.90 10.28 10.54
N PHE A 41 3.13 10.41 9.24
CA PHE A 41 4.48 10.52 8.72
C PHE A 41 5.07 11.75 9.43
N GLY A 42 6.25 11.57 10.03
CA GLY A 42 7.01 12.69 10.56
C GLY A 42 7.30 13.71 9.46
N PRO A 43 7.88 14.87 9.78
CA PRO A 43 8.31 15.82 8.78
C PRO A 43 9.16 15.11 7.71
N LEU A 44 8.82 15.27 6.43
CA LEU A 44 9.52 14.59 5.31
C LEU A 44 11.04 14.85 5.33
N ARG A 45 11.47 16.00 5.86
CA ARG A 45 12.88 16.37 6.01
C ARG A 45 13.66 15.44 6.96
N ASP A 46 12.97 14.77 7.87
CA ASP A 46 13.56 13.86 8.85
C ASP A 46 13.59 12.41 8.32
N ASP A 47 13.07 12.16 7.11
CA ASP A 47 13.13 10.85 6.47
C ASP A 47 14.56 10.57 5.99
N PRO A 48 15.18 9.43 6.36
CA PRO A 48 16.53 9.06 5.92
C PRO A 48 16.72 9.01 4.40
N PHE A 49 15.63 8.91 3.62
CA PHE A 49 15.66 8.98 2.17
C PHE A 49 15.97 10.39 1.65
N VAL A 50 15.57 11.44 2.37
CA VAL A 50 15.82 12.83 1.99
C VAL A 50 17.27 13.19 2.25
N GLY A 51 17.97 13.64 1.21
CA GLY A 51 19.40 14.01 1.30
C GLY A 51 20.37 12.90 0.94
N MET A 52 19.90 11.72 0.54
CA MET A 52 20.77 10.59 0.15
C MET A 52 21.79 10.91 -0.96
N TRP A 53 21.53 11.96 -1.75
CA TRP A 53 22.40 12.42 -2.85
C TRP A 53 23.09 13.76 -2.55
N GLN A 54 22.99 14.29 -1.32
CA GLN A 54 23.51 15.62 -0.98
C GLN A 54 25.03 15.73 -1.19
N ASP A 55 25.76 14.66 -0.91
CA ASP A 55 27.24 14.64 -1.02
C ASP A 55 27.73 14.31 -2.44
N ARG A 56 26.82 13.97 -3.36
CA ARG A 56 27.17 13.65 -4.76
C ARG A 56 27.40 14.91 -5.57
N LYS A 57 28.68 15.26 -5.72
CA LYS A 57 29.12 16.42 -6.52
C LYS A 57 28.70 16.34 -7.98
N ASP A 58 28.58 15.14 -8.54
CA ASP A 58 28.12 14.90 -9.90
C ASP A 58 26.61 15.12 -10.09
N MET A 59 25.83 15.08 -9.01
CA MET A 59 24.40 15.38 -9.00
C MET A 59 24.09 16.83 -8.56
N ALA A 60 25.10 17.69 -8.42
CA ALA A 60 24.91 19.11 -8.10
C ALA A 60 24.01 19.83 -9.13
N ASP A 61 24.13 19.46 -10.41
CA ASP A 61 23.14 19.74 -11.44
C ASP A 61 22.42 18.44 -11.82
N SER A 62 21.31 18.17 -11.12
CA SER A 62 20.48 17.00 -11.36
C SER A 62 19.98 16.87 -12.81
N THR A 63 19.78 18.00 -13.51
CA THR A 63 19.26 17.98 -14.88
C THR A 63 20.36 17.61 -15.87
N ALA A 64 21.57 18.14 -15.70
CA ALA A 64 22.73 17.72 -16.48
C ALA A 64 23.04 16.24 -16.24
N TRP A 65 23.05 15.80 -14.97
CA TRP A 65 23.31 14.41 -14.60
C TRP A 65 22.35 13.41 -15.28
N VAL A 66 21.04 13.69 -15.32
CA VAL A 66 20.06 12.82 -16.00
C VAL A 66 20.27 12.81 -17.51
N ARG A 67 20.61 13.96 -18.12
CA ARG A 67 20.86 14.04 -19.57
C ARG A 67 22.08 13.23 -19.98
N ASP A 68 23.19 13.39 -19.26
CA ASP A 68 24.43 12.67 -19.52
C ASP A 68 24.24 11.16 -19.34
N LEU A 69 23.50 10.75 -18.30
CA LEU A 69 23.16 9.35 -18.05
C LEU A 69 22.37 8.77 -19.23
N ARG A 70 21.37 9.50 -19.75
CA ARG A 70 20.57 9.03 -20.89
C ARG A 70 21.40 8.93 -22.18
N ALA A 71 22.25 9.91 -22.44
CA ALA A 71 23.13 9.90 -23.61
C ALA A 71 24.14 8.73 -23.56
N THR A 72 24.67 8.44 -22.36
CA THR A 72 25.74 7.44 -22.18
C THR A 72 25.18 6.01 -22.11
N GLU A 73 24.11 5.80 -21.34
CA GLU A 73 23.63 4.46 -21.01
C GLU A 73 22.41 4.04 -21.85
N TRP A 74 21.58 5.00 -22.28
CA TRP A 74 20.27 4.70 -22.88
C TRP A 74 20.20 5.07 -24.38
N GLY A 75 21.23 5.72 -24.93
CA GLY A 75 21.39 5.95 -26.37
C GLY A 75 20.32 6.86 -27.02
N VAL A 76 19.71 7.76 -26.25
CA VAL A 76 18.70 8.73 -26.72
C VAL A 76 19.26 10.14 -26.75
#